data_AF-A0A168I745-F1
#
_entry.id   AF-A0A168I745-F1
#
_cell.length_a   1.000
_cell.length_b   1.000
_cell.length_c   1.000
_cell.angle_alpha   90.00
_cell.angle_beta   90.00
_cell.angle_gamma   90.00
#
_symmetry.space_group_name_H-M   'P 1'
#
loop_
_entity.id
_entity.type
_entity.pdbx_description
1 polymer ?
#
loop_
_entity_poly.entity_id
_entity_poly.type
_entity_poly.pdbx_seq_one_letter_code
_entity_poly.pdbx_strand_id
1 'polypeptide(L)'
;WAPEEWDHRRRLVQFWREQHGNKISTTFQPVPQGERASNSGNIVVSCIYWMERNDFFITSVDCIYLLECLMDIRFSVEEKNRIRRNLEGFRPLTVSKCKAESADFFKLIMSFPNPKPRNIEKDVKVFPWKTLPYALKKIVTKYTA
;
A
#
# COMPACT_ATOMS: atom_id res chain seq x y z
N TRP A 1 -13.03 6.21 -10.66
CA TRP A 1 -12.50 4.90 -11.04
C TRP A 1 -12.96 4.63 -12.45
N ALA A 2 -12.03 4.29 -13.36
CA ALA A 2 -12.34 3.91 -14.73
C ALA A 2 -13.04 2.53 -14.76
N PRO A 3 -13.76 2.17 -15.83
CA PRO A 3 -14.45 0.88 -15.94
C PRO A 3 -13.53 -0.32 -15.66
N GLU A 4 -12.30 -0.29 -16.15
CA GLU A 4 -11.30 -1.35 -15.96
C GLU A 4 -10.84 -1.43 -14.50
N GLU A 5 -10.79 -0.29 -13.79
CA GLU A 5 -10.44 -0.28 -12.37
C GLU A 5 -11.55 -0.92 -11.52
N TRP A 6 -12.81 -0.75 -11.92
CA TRP A 6 -13.96 -1.39 -11.26
C TRP A 6 -13.98 -2.89 -11.51
N ASP A 7 -13.73 -3.32 -12.75
CA ASP A 7 -13.66 -4.75 -13.12
C ASP A 7 -12.57 -5.48 -12.32
N HIS A 8 -11.36 -4.91 -12.28
CA HIS A 8 -10.25 -5.47 -11.50
C HIS A 8 -10.34 -5.18 -10.00
N ARG A 9 -11.27 -4.34 -9.56
CA ARG A 9 -11.37 -3.82 -8.18
C ARG A 9 -10.04 -3.26 -7.65
N ARG A 10 -9.24 -2.69 -8.55
CA ARG A 10 -7.91 -2.14 -8.26
C ARG A 10 -7.70 -0.87 -9.06
N ARG A 11 -7.12 0.13 -8.42
CA ARG A 11 -6.54 1.34 -9.01
C ARG A 11 -5.06 1.37 -8.69
N LEU A 12 -4.22 1.56 -9.71
CA LEU A 12 -2.81 1.83 -9.50
C LEU A 12 -2.63 3.32 -9.23
N VAL A 13 -1.86 3.66 -8.21
CA VAL A 13 -1.55 5.05 -7.85
C VAL A 13 -0.05 5.22 -7.85
N GLN A 14 0.43 6.10 -8.72
CA GLN A 14 1.83 6.51 -8.75
C GLN A 14 2.04 7.68 -7.81
N PHE A 15 3.15 7.64 -7.08
CA PHE A 15 3.62 8.68 -6.18
C PHE A 15 4.94 9.24 -6.69
N TRP A 16 5.11 10.54 -6.51
CA TRP A 16 6.38 11.24 -6.67
C TRP A 16 6.79 11.83 -5.35
N ARG A 17 8.10 11.92 -5.14
CA ARG A 17 8.72 12.45 -3.94
C ARG A 17 9.55 13.67 -4.34
N GLU A 18 9.45 14.70 -3.53
CA GLU A 18 10.31 15.88 -3.60
C GLU A 18 10.80 16.21 -2.19
N GLN A 19 12.10 16.43 -2.01
CA GLN A 19 12.67 16.76 -0.70
C GLN A 19 13.35 18.13 -0.75
N HIS A 20 12.92 19.02 0.15
CA HIS A 20 13.52 20.33 0.38
C HIS A 20 13.98 20.41 1.84
N GLY A 21 15.27 20.22 2.08
CA GLY A 21 15.81 20.08 3.44
C GLY A 21 15.17 18.90 4.18
N ASN A 22 14.57 19.16 5.34
CA ASN A 22 13.88 18.14 6.14
C ASN A 22 12.40 17.95 5.78
N LYS A 23 11.90 18.68 4.77
CA LYS A 23 10.51 18.59 4.33
C LYS A 23 10.42 17.66 3.11
N ILE A 24 9.71 16.55 3.29
CA ILE A 24 9.33 15.64 2.20
C ILE A 24 7.92 16.02 1.73
N SER A 25 7.79 16.38 0.47
CA SER A 25 6.53 16.58 -0.23
C SER A 25 6.28 15.40 -1.16
N THR A 26 5.03 14.99 -1.30
CA THR A 26 4.64 13.93 -2.22
C THR A 26 3.40 14.31 -3.00
N THR A 27 3.43 14.03 -4.30
CA THR A 27 2.28 14.15 -5.20
C THR A 27 1.91 12.76 -5.70
N PHE A 28 0.68 12.58 -6.15
CA PHE A 28 0.21 11.28 -6.62
C PHE A 28 -0.86 11.41 -7.69
N GLN A 29 -0.94 10.42 -8.58
CA GLN A 29 -1.91 10.35 -9.67
C GLN A 29 -2.27 8.88 -9.96
N PRO A 30 -3.50 8.62 -10.42
CA PRO A 30 -3.88 7.29 -10.91
C PRO A 30 -3.13 6.98 -12.22
N VAL A 31 -2.75 5.71 -12.42
CA VAL A 31 -2.12 5.23 -13.66
C VAL A 31 -2.85 4.01 -14.23
N PRO A 32 -2.82 3.77 -15.56
CA PRO A 32 -3.47 2.63 -16.20
C PRO A 32 -2.97 1.28 -15.68
N GLN A 33 -3.87 0.28 -15.57
CA GLN A 33 -3.54 -1.07 -15.07
C GLN A 33 -2.45 -1.80 -15.88
N GLY A 34 -2.36 -1.50 -17.18
CA GLY A 34 -1.44 -2.13 -18.13
C GLY A 34 -0.10 -1.42 -18.26
N GLU A 35 0.04 -0.20 -17.71
CA GLU A 35 1.31 0.51 -17.71
C GLU A 35 2.21 -0.17 -16.67
N ARG A 36 3.03 -1.11 -17.15
CA ARG A 36 4.05 -1.75 -16.33
C ARG A 36 4.82 -0.63 -15.63
N ALA A 37 5.13 -0.82 -14.34
CA ALA A 37 6.13 -0.03 -13.62
C ALA A 37 7.54 -0.28 -14.20
N SER A 38 7.67 -0.14 -15.53
CA SER A 38 8.83 -0.40 -16.36
C SER A 38 9.85 0.72 -16.31
N ASN A 39 9.51 1.84 -15.68
CA ASN A 39 10.48 2.88 -15.38
C ASN A 39 10.96 2.68 -13.94
N SER A 40 12.17 2.13 -13.82
CA SER A 40 12.96 2.04 -12.61
C SER A 40 13.07 3.41 -11.94
N GLY A 41 12.12 3.75 -11.07
CA GLY A 41 11.97 5.08 -10.48
C GLY A 41 10.54 5.45 -10.05
N ASN A 42 9.52 4.75 -10.58
CA ASN A 42 8.13 5.07 -10.27
C ASN A 42 7.63 4.35 -9.01
N ILE A 43 7.19 5.10 -8.00
CA ILE A 43 6.62 4.57 -6.75
C ILE A 43 5.14 4.25 -7.01
N VAL A 44 4.78 2.99 -7.21
CA VAL A 44 3.39 2.60 -7.53
C VAL A 44 2.83 1.66 -6.48
N VAL A 45 1.62 1.95 -6.00
CA VAL A 45 0.89 1.12 -5.02
C VAL A 45 -0.54 0.84 -5.47
N SER A 46 -1.16 -0.18 -4.86
CA SER A 46 -2.53 -0.59 -5.18
C SER A 46 -3.53 0.03 -4.21
N CYS A 47 -4.49 0.79 -4.74
CA CYS A 47 -5.74 1.13 -4.07
C CYS A 47 -6.78 0.08 -4.46
N ILE A 48 -7.25 -0.70 -3.49
CA ILE A 48 -8.02 -1.94 -3.76
C ILE A 48 -9.42 -1.76 -3.18
N TYR A 49 -10.44 -1.98 -4.00
CA TYR A 49 -11.82 -1.90 -3.57
C TYR A 49 -12.28 -3.22 -2.94
N TRP A 50 -12.78 -3.16 -1.71
CA TRP A 50 -13.34 -4.32 -1.03
C TRP A 50 -14.87 -4.22 -1.00
N MET A 51 -15.52 -5.03 -1.85
CA MET A 51 -16.98 -4.99 -2.06
C MET A 51 -17.79 -5.21 -0.79
N GLU A 52 -17.46 -6.24 0.00
CA GLU A 52 -18.19 -6.61 1.22
C GLU A 52 -18.12 -5.53 2.30
N ARG A 53 -17.12 -4.64 2.23
CA ARG A 53 -16.96 -3.50 3.14
C ARG A 53 -17.34 -2.17 2.51
N ASN A 54 -17.59 -2.13 1.19
CA ASN A 54 -17.83 -0.91 0.41
C ASN A 54 -16.80 0.20 0.72
N ASP A 55 -15.52 -0.15 0.81
CA ASP A 55 -14.43 0.80 1.12
C ASP A 55 -13.15 0.40 0.36
N PHE A 56 -12.18 1.31 0.33
CA PHE A 56 -10.90 1.15 -0.35
C PHE A 56 -9.78 0.85 0.65
N PHE A 57 -8.84 0.02 0.23
CA PHE A 57 -7.77 -0.48 1.09
C PHE A 57 -6.41 -0.45 0.39
N ILE A 58 -5.35 -0.31 1.20
CA ILE A 58 -3.96 -0.52 0.81
C ILE A 58 -3.39 -1.69 1.62
N THR A 59 -2.54 -2.52 0.99
CA THR A 59 -1.88 -3.60 1.72
C THR A 59 -0.74 -3.05 2.59
N SER A 60 -0.45 -3.75 3.70
CA SER A 60 0.72 -3.46 4.52
C SER A 60 2.04 -3.50 3.75
N VAL A 61 2.14 -4.35 2.72
CA VAL A 61 3.32 -4.45 1.87
C VAL A 61 3.48 -3.18 1.04
N ASP A 62 2.42 -2.74 0.37
CA ASP A 62 2.41 -1.50 -0.41
C ASP A 62 2.67 -0.28 0.47
N CYS A 63 2.10 -0.24 1.68
CA CYS A 63 2.31 0.85 2.63
C CYS A 63 3.78 0.96 3.09
N ILE A 64 4.43 -0.15 3.40
CA ILE A 64 5.85 -0.17 3.79
C ILE A 64 6.73 0.19 2.59
N TYR A 65 6.44 -0.35 1.41
CA TYR A 65 7.16 -0.03 0.17
C TYR A 65 7.09 1.47 -0.14
N LEU A 66 5.90 2.07 -0.03
CA LEU A 66 5.70 3.50 -0.20
C LEU A 66 6.54 4.31 0.81
N LEU A 67 6.58 3.90 2.07
CA LEU A 67 7.42 4.54 3.08
C LEU A 67 8.92 4.45 2.77
N GLU A 68 9.42 3.29 2.34
CA GLU A 68 10.81 3.11 1.91
C GLU A 68 11.17 4.09 0.79
N CYS A 69 10.31 4.18 -0.23
CA CYS A 69 10.53 5.07 -1.36
C CYS A 69 10.39 6.56 -1.00
N LEU A 70 9.40 6.94 -0.18
CA LEU A 70 9.22 8.33 0.24
C LEU A 70 10.32 8.81 1.19
N MET A 71 11.02 7.91 1.87
CA MET A 71 12.11 8.25 2.76
C MET A 71 13.50 8.05 2.15
N ASP A 72 13.57 7.45 0.95
CA ASP A 72 14.83 7.05 0.29
C ASP A 72 15.67 6.07 1.12
N ILE A 73 15.01 5.24 1.92
CA ILE A 73 15.66 4.34 2.87
C ILE A 73 15.14 2.94 2.64
N ARG A 74 16.06 1.98 2.52
CA ARG A 74 15.73 0.56 2.61
C ARG A 74 15.64 0.17 4.08
N PHE A 75 14.46 -0.21 4.54
CA PHE A 75 14.29 -0.62 5.94
C PHE A 75 14.82 -2.02 6.17
N SER A 76 15.52 -2.20 7.28
CA SER A 76 15.87 -3.50 7.82
C SER A 76 14.62 -4.28 8.23
N VAL A 77 14.78 -5.56 8.53
CA VAL A 77 13.67 -6.41 9.00
C VAL A 77 13.12 -5.90 10.34
N GLU A 78 14.01 -5.47 11.24
CA GLU A 78 13.69 -4.89 12.55
C GLU A 78 12.89 -3.59 12.40
N GLU A 79 13.31 -2.73 11.47
CA GLU A 79 12.62 -1.47 11.18
C GLU A 79 11.25 -1.71 10.56
N LYS A 80 11.13 -2.65 9.62
CA LYS A 80 9.83 -3.09 9.08
C LYS A 80 8.90 -3.56 10.19
N ASN A 81 9.40 -4.33 11.14
CA ASN A 81 8.62 -4.78 12.30
C ASN A 81 8.22 -3.62 13.22
N ARG A 82 9.12 -2.65 13.45
CA ARG A 82 8.82 -1.43 14.21
C ARG A 82 7.75 -0.58 13.54
N ILE A 83 7.82 -0.39 12.23
CA ILE A 83 6.82 0.33 11.43
C ILE A 83 5.48 -0.40 11.50
N ARG A 84 5.44 -1.73 11.32
CA ARG A 84 4.21 -2.54 11.46
C ARG A 84 3.53 -2.31 12.81
N ARG A 85 4.27 -2.34 13.92
CA ARG A 85 3.72 -2.04 15.27
C ARG A 85 3.16 -0.62 15.37
N ASN A 86 3.81 0.37 14.77
CA ASN A 86 3.29 1.75 14.74
C ASN A 86 2.01 1.86 13.90
N LEU A 87 1.93 1.07 12.82
CA LEU A 87 0.78 1.02 11.93
C LEU A 87 -0.42 0.31 12.56
N GLU A 88 -0.25 -0.61 13.51
CA GLU A 88 -1.37 -1.26 14.23
C GLU A 88 -2.31 -0.24 14.91
N GLY A 89 -1.80 0.94 15.30
CA GLY A 89 -2.61 2.03 15.83
C GLY A 89 -3.66 2.60 14.86
N PHE A 90 -3.53 2.32 13.55
CA PHE A 90 -4.53 2.66 12.52
C PHE A 90 -5.56 1.55 12.30
N ARG A 91 -5.60 0.55 13.18
CA ARG A 91 -6.57 -0.55 13.21
C ARG A 91 -6.67 -1.29 11.86
N PRO A 92 -5.58 -1.94 11.40
CA PRO A 92 -5.62 -2.74 10.19
C PRO A 92 -6.58 -3.91 10.32
N LEU A 93 -7.14 -4.32 9.18
CA LEU A 93 -7.89 -5.57 9.07
C LEU A 93 -6.94 -6.69 8.66
N THR A 94 -7.12 -7.86 9.28
CA THR A 94 -6.39 -9.07 8.93
C THR A 94 -7.21 -9.89 7.94
N VAL A 95 -6.76 -9.90 6.68
CA VAL A 95 -7.38 -10.60 5.54
C VAL A 95 -6.67 -11.94 5.35
N SER A 96 -7.45 -13.02 5.29
CA SER A 96 -6.92 -14.39 5.25
C SER A 96 -7.80 -15.31 4.42
N LYS A 97 -7.19 -16.33 3.81
CA LYS A 97 -7.92 -17.40 3.12
C LYS A 97 -8.83 -18.20 4.05
N CYS A 98 -8.48 -18.30 5.34
CA CYS A 98 -9.21 -19.09 6.33
C CYS A 98 -10.44 -18.36 6.90
N LYS A 99 -10.59 -17.05 6.65
CA LYS A 99 -11.73 -16.26 7.12
C LYS A 99 -12.71 -16.07 5.98
N ALA A 100 -13.88 -16.69 6.07
CA ALA A 100 -14.91 -16.65 5.03
C ALA A 100 -15.22 -15.23 4.56
N GLU A 101 -15.38 -14.28 5.49
CA GLU A 101 -15.66 -12.86 5.20
C GLU A 101 -14.58 -12.15 4.36
N SER A 102 -13.34 -12.65 4.37
CA SER A 102 -12.20 -12.01 3.70
C SER A 102 -11.52 -12.90 2.67
N ALA A 103 -12.02 -14.12 2.46
CA ALA A 103 -11.35 -15.11 1.61
C ALA A 103 -11.35 -14.67 0.15
N ASP A 104 -12.45 -14.11 -0.35
CA ASP A 104 -12.53 -13.65 -1.74
C ASP A 104 -11.73 -12.37 -1.97
N PHE A 105 -11.68 -11.49 -0.97
CA PHE A 105 -10.79 -10.34 -0.98
C PHE A 105 -9.31 -10.75 -0.95
N PHE A 106 -8.96 -11.77 -0.16
CA PHE A 106 -7.60 -12.35 -0.14
C PHE A 106 -7.24 -12.91 -1.53
N LYS A 107 -8.12 -13.71 -2.14
CA LYS A 107 -7.91 -14.26 -3.49
C LYS A 107 -7.74 -13.15 -4.53
N LEU A 108 -8.55 -12.09 -4.46
CA LEU A 108 -8.44 -10.92 -5.32
C LEU A 108 -7.04 -10.29 -5.21
N ILE A 109 -6.56 -10.00 -3.99
CA ILE A 109 -5.22 -9.43 -3.76
C ILE A 109 -4.14 -10.32 -4.37
N MET A 110 -4.26 -11.65 -4.20
CA MET A 110 -3.30 -12.61 -4.75
C MET A 110 -3.38 -12.79 -6.26
N SER A 111 -4.50 -12.43 -6.89
CA SER A 111 -4.70 -12.52 -8.34
C SER A 111 -3.98 -11.41 -9.13
N PHE A 112 -3.55 -10.34 -8.46
CA PHE A 112 -2.96 -9.19 -9.12
C PHE A 112 -1.63 -9.51 -9.82
N PRO A 113 -1.39 -8.94 -11.02
CA PRO A 113 -0.14 -9.12 -11.76
C PRO A 113 1.04 -8.46 -11.05
N ASN A 114 2.26 -8.81 -11.50
CA ASN A 114 3.49 -8.34 -10.87
C ASN A 114 3.63 -6.80 -10.79
N PRO A 115 4.32 -6.26 -9.76
CA PRO A 115 5.06 -6.99 -8.74
C PRO A 115 4.10 -7.60 -7.71
N LYS A 116 4.00 -8.94 -7.72
CA LYS A 116 3.25 -9.69 -6.75
C LYS A 116 3.93 -9.36 -5.43
N PRO A 117 3.17 -9.07 -4.37
CA PRO A 117 3.73 -9.05 -3.04
C PRO A 117 4.42 -10.42 -2.82
N ARG A 118 5.75 -10.42 -2.94
CA ARG A 118 6.57 -11.64 -3.02
C ARG A 118 6.36 -12.39 -1.69
N ASN A 119 5.86 -13.62 -1.76
CA ASN A 119 5.62 -14.55 -0.63
C ASN A 119 4.64 -14.08 0.46
N ILE A 120 3.41 -13.71 0.10
CA ILE A 120 2.34 -13.66 1.10
C ILE A 120 1.56 -14.98 1.13
N GLU A 121 2.18 -16.02 1.69
CA GLU A 121 1.53 -17.29 2.02
C GLU A 121 0.65 -17.21 3.28
N LYS A 122 0.59 -16.05 3.93
CA LYS A 122 -0.02 -15.82 5.25
C LYS A 122 -1.05 -14.68 5.20
N ASP A 123 -1.69 -14.46 6.34
CA ASP A 123 -2.60 -13.33 6.58
C ASP A 123 -1.98 -11.98 6.17
N VAL A 124 -2.73 -11.21 5.37
CA VAL A 124 -2.36 -9.85 4.94
C VAL A 124 -3.03 -8.85 5.86
N LYS A 125 -2.24 -7.91 6.40
CA LYS A 125 -2.80 -6.69 6.99
C LYS A 125 -3.16 -5.71 5.87
N VAL A 126 -4.38 -5.21 5.87
CA VAL A 126 -4.85 -4.13 4.99
C VAL A 126 -5.32 -2.95 5.82
N PHE A 127 -5.12 -1.75 5.29
CA PHE A 127 -5.50 -0.49 5.94
C PHE A 127 -6.51 0.23 5.07
N PRO A 128 -7.56 0.87 5.65
CA PRO A 128 -8.43 1.73 4.86
C PRO A 128 -7.62 2.83 4.18
N TRP A 129 -7.81 3.03 2.89
CA TRP A 129 -7.02 3.98 2.08
C TRP A 129 -7.04 5.39 2.67
N LYS A 130 -8.17 5.79 3.25
CA LYS A 130 -8.35 7.08 3.96
C LYS A 130 -7.37 7.31 5.12
N THR A 131 -6.80 6.26 5.72
CA THR A 131 -5.83 6.41 6.81
C THR A 131 -4.40 6.63 6.31
N LEU A 132 -4.14 6.40 5.02
CA LEU A 132 -2.81 6.45 4.42
C LEU A 132 -2.08 7.78 4.67
N PRO A 133 -2.68 8.98 4.47
CA PRO A 133 -1.96 10.24 4.71
C PRO A 133 -1.48 10.40 6.16
N TYR A 134 -2.31 9.98 7.12
CA TYR A 134 -2.00 10.05 8.54
C TYR A 134 -0.92 9.03 8.92
N ALA A 135 -0.98 7.82 8.36
CA ALA A 135 0.02 6.79 8.55
C ALA A 135 1.40 7.23 8.03
N LEU A 136 1.45 7.76 6.80
CA LEU A 136 2.68 8.26 6.20
C LEU A 136 3.29 9.39 7.05
N LYS A 137 2.49 10.41 7.38
CA LYS A 137 2.95 11.54 8.21
C LYS A 137 3.50 11.07 9.56
N LYS A 138 2.76 10.19 10.27
CA LYS A 138 3.17 9.69 11.58
C LYS A 138 4.49 8.93 11.55
N ILE A 139 4.74 8.13 10.51
CA ILE A 139 6.00 7.39 10.39
C ILE A 139 7.12 8.34 9.98
N VAL A 140 6.95 9.14 8.93
CA VAL A 140 7.99 10.05 8.43
C VAL A 140 8.48 11.01 9.51
N THR A 141 7.58 11.59 10.32
CA THR A 141 7.96 12.49 11.43
C THR A 141 8.91 11.85 12.44
N LYS A 142 8.91 10.52 12.60
CA LYS A 142 9.86 9.83 13.50
C LYS A 142 11.28 9.72 12.95
N TYR A 143 11.46 9.94 11.65
CA TYR A 143 12.74 9.80 10.96
C TYR A 143 13.32 11.16 10.50
N THR A 144 12.49 12.20 10.44
CA THR A 144 12.93 13.57 10.11
C THR A 144 13.17 14.44 11.37
N ALA A 145 13.02 13.86 12.57
CA ALA A 145 13.25 14.51 13.85
C ALA A 145 14.72 14.45 14.28
#